data_AF-A0A8C9FM80-F1
#
_entry.id   AF-A0A8C9FM80-F1
#
_cell.length_a   1.000
_cell.length_b   1.000
_cell.length_c   1.000
_cell.angle_alpha   90.00
_cell.angle_beta   90.00
_cell.angle_gamma   90.00
#
_symmetry.space_group_name_H-M   'P 1'
#
loop_
_entity.id
_entity.type
_entity.pdbx_description
1 polymer ?
#
loop_
_entity_poly.entity_id
_entity_poly.type
_entity_poly.pdbx_seq_one_letter_code
_entity_poly.pdbx_strand_id
1 'polypeptide(L)'
;MKKKLLEELGESKLPYLTPADADFHHLQKTRYSKLIFRKSDTVPEELHRVVQEGFLTLREHDCFFQDLVRIKGKDFFTPVSRILIGNPGCTYKYLNTRLFTVPWPTEGCEIKYCSPQIHDACKALIKLNDYLHIEAVKALQGQNLLDTKDLKDTTAIDREQNLATSLTEKGSFSKDQSSCYIPENDYTSLNNRTSYNLTLLNYMDPLQMPYLKQEPYFGMGNMAVSWHHDENLVERSTVAVYSYSCEEGPRAAPEQELQPEESSSNQEEIWGMGLQ
;
A
#
# COMPACT_ATOMS: atom_id res chain seq x y z
N MET A 1 19.72 -14.13 -5.87
CA MET A 1 19.94 -12.68 -6.11
C MET A 1 20.25 -11.93 -4.81
N LYS A 2 19.37 -11.90 -3.79
CA LYS A 2 19.58 -11.14 -2.53
C LYS A 2 20.89 -11.42 -1.77
N LYS A 3 21.31 -12.69 -1.59
CA LYS A 3 22.57 -13.01 -0.87
C LYS A 3 23.82 -12.52 -1.60
N LYS A 4 23.87 -12.72 -2.93
CA LYS A 4 25.00 -12.31 -3.77
C LYS A 4 25.21 -10.79 -3.73
N LEU A 5 24.12 -10.02 -3.80
CA LEU A 5 24.18 -8.56 -3.69
C LEU A 5 24.69 -8.09 -2.32
N LEU A 6 24.26 -8.74 -1.23
CA LEU A 6 24.76 -8.43 0.12
C LEU A 6 26.24 -8.77 0.28
N GLU A 7 26.68 -9.89 -0.28
CA GLU A 7 28.10 -10.30 -0.29
C GLU A 7 28.96 -9.32 -1.11
N GLU A 8 28.44 -8.80 -2.22
CA GLU A 8 29.11 -7.80 -3.07
C GLU A 8 29.15 -6.40 -2.41
N LEU A 9 28.10 -6.01 -1.67
CA LEU A 9 28.02 -4.72 -0.97
C LEU A 9 28.91 -4.66 0.27
N GLY A 10 29.11 -5.77 0.99
CA GLY A 10 29.87 -5.76 2.25
C GLY A 10 29.26 -4.79 3.27
N GLU A 11 30.04 -3.80 3.74
CA GLU A 11 29.55 -2.70 4.60
C GLU A 11 29.10 -1.46 3.83
N SER A 12 29.29 -1.42 2.51
CA SER A 12 28.87 -0.30 1.68
C SER A 12 27.35 -0.31 1.45
N LYS A 13 26.77 0.88 1.31
CA LYS A 13 25.33 1.07 1.08
C LYS A 13 25.10 1.75 -0.26
N LEU A 14 24.06 1.31 -0.96
CA LEU A 14 23.60 1.95 -2.18
C LEU A 14 22.91 3.30 -1.85
N PRO A 15 23.00 4.31 -2.71
CA PRO A 15 22.26 5.55 -2.51
C PRO A 15 20.75 5.30 -2.64
N TYR A 16 19.97 6.00 -1.84
CA TYR A 16 18.52 6.17 -2.04
C TYR A 16 18.18 7.64 -2.19
N LEU A 17 17.02 7.92 -2.77
CA LEU A 17 16.52 9.29 -2.94
C LEU A 17 15.30 9.52 -2.05
N THR A 18 15.20 10.75 -1.57
CA THR A 18 14.10 11.33 -0.83
C THR A 18 13.55 12.54 -1.60
N PRO A 19 12.37 13.08 -1.24
CA PRO A 19 11.86 14.30 -1.86
C PRO A 19 12.81 15.52 -1.76
N ALA A 20 13.83 15.49 -0.90
CA ALA A 20 14.84 16.54 -0.82
C ALA A 20 15.89 16.46 -1.95
N ASP A 21 16.01 15.33 -2.64
CA ASP A 21 17.00 15.11 -3.69
C ASP A 21 16.49 15.57 -5.06
N ALA A 22 17.35 16.25 -5.82
CA ALA A 22 16.98 16.86 -7.11
C ALA A 22 16.44 15.85 -8.14
N ASP A 23 16.99 14.63 -8.15
CA ASP A 23 16.63 13.58 -9.10
C ASP A 23 15.41 12.74 -8.68
N PHE A 24 14.87 12.96 -7.47
CA PHE A 24 13.80 12.14 -6.90
C PHE A 24 12.56 12.09 -7.80
N HIS A 25 12.08 13.27 -8.22
CA HIS A 25 10.87 13.36 -9.05
C HIS A 25 11.07 12.75 -10.44
N HIS A 26 12.28 12.84 -10.99
CA HIS A 26 12.59 12.21 -12.27
C HIS A 26 12.61 10.68 -12.15
N LEU A 27 13.25 10.15 -11.11
CA LEU A 27 13.26 8.71 -10.83
C LEU A 27 11.85 8.17 -10.59
N GLN A 28 11.05 8.89 -9.79
CA GLN A 28 9.66 8.53 -9.51
C GLN A 28 8.86 8.43 -10.80
N LYS A 29 8.94 9.43 -11.69
CA LYS A 29 8.20 9.44 -12.96
C LYS A 29 8.62 8.34 -13.93
N THR A 30 9.91 7.97 -13.95
CA THR A 30 10.45 7.05 -14.98
C THR A 30 10.49 5.59 -14.54
N ARG A 31 10.72 5.31 -13.25
CA ARG A 31 10.87 3.95 -12.71
C ARG A 31 9.76 3.51 -11.77
N TYR A 32 9.09 4.47 -11.13
CA TYR A 32 8.03 4.21 -10.16
C TYR A 32 6.71 4.91 -10.55
N SER A 33 6.43 5.02 -11.86
CA SER A 33 5.26 5.76 -12.40
C SER A 33 3.91 5.26 -11.90
N LYS A 34 3.84 3.99 -11.48
CA LYS A 34 2.63 3.36 -10.91
C LYS A 34 2.44 3.66 -9.42
N LEU A 35 3.43 4.25 -8.75
CA LEU A 35 3.31 4.73 -7.37
C LEU A 35 2.66 6.11 -7.39
N ILE A 36 1.55 6.23 -6.67
CA ILE A 36 0.82 7.48 -6.57
C ILE A 36 0.81 7.93 -5.11
N PHE A 37 1.32 9.13 -4.88
CA PHE A 37 1.28 9.79 -3.59
C PHE A 37 0.14 10.83 -3.56
N ARG A 38 -0.65 10.79 -2.50
CA ARG A 38 -1.70 11.77 -2.19
C ARG A 38 -1.39 12.35 -0.82
N LYS A 39 -1.27 13.68 -0.75
CA LYS A 39 -1.03 14.40 0.50
C LYS A 39 -2.31 14.39 1.36
N SER A 40 -2.14 14.58 2.67
CA SER A 40 -3.25 14.63 3.63
C SER A 40 -4.28 15.71 3.28
N ASP A 41 -3.85 16.86 2.76
CA ASP A 41 -4.73 17.96 2.32
C ASP A 41 -5.73 17.58 1.20
N THR A 42 -5.54 16.44 0.53
CA THR A 42 -6.47 15.92 -0.49
C THR A 42 -7.62 15.08 0.08
N VAL A 43 -7.51 14.68 1.35
CA VAL A 43 -8.50 13.86 2.05
C VAL A 43 -9.41 14.77 2.89
N PRO A 44 -10.75 14.58 2.87
CA PRO A 44 -11.65 15.38 3.68
C PRO A 44 -11.30 15.30 5.17
N GLU A 45 -11.28 16.46 5.86
CA GLU A 45 -10.95 16.56 7.29
C GLU A 45 -11.84 15.66 8.17
N GLU A 46 -13.14 15.62 7.87
CA GLU A 46 -14.06 14.74 8.59
C GLU A 46 -13.72 13.25 8.40
N LEU A 47 -13.21 12.86 7.23
CA LEU A 47 -12.77 11.49 6.99
C LEU A 47 -11.49 11.19 7.78
N HIS A 48 -10.54 12.13 7.84
CA HIS A 48 -9.38 12.02 8.72
C HIS A 48 -9.80 11.77 10.16
N ARG A 49 -10.69 12.62 10.69
CA ARG A 49 -11.16 12.57 12.07
C ARG A 49 -11.76 11.20 12.43
N VAL A 50 -12.76 10.73 11.68
CA VAL A 50 -13.44 9.46 12.00
C VAL A 50 -12.55 8.24 11.84
N VAL A 51 -11.61 8.25 10.88
CA VAL A 51 -10.67 7.14 10.68
C VAL A 51 -9.63 7.09 11.80
N GLN A 52 -9.05 8.24 12.17
CA GLN A 52 -8.08 8.34 13.25
C GLN A 52 -8.71 7.97 14.60
N GLU A 53 -9.91 8.46 14.90
CA GLU A 53 -10.70 8.02 16.06
C GLU A 53 -10.96 6.51 16.04
N GLY A 54 -11.27 5.94 14.87
CA GLY A 54 -11.43 4.49 14.70
C GLY A 54 -10.16 3.71 15.01
N PHE A 55 -8.98 4.17 14.57
CA PHE A 55 -7.70 3.55 14.91
C PHE A 55 -7.42 3.59 16.42
N LEU A 56 -7.64 4.74 17.05
CA LEU A 56 -7.45 4.91 18.49
C LEU A 56 -8.40 4.01 19.28
N THR A 57 -9.68 3.94 18.88
CA THR A 57 -10.70 3.08 19.49
C THR A 57 -10.30 1.61 19.42
N LEU A 58 -9.85 1.13 18.25
CA LEU A 58 -9.40 -0.27 18.09
C LEU A 58 -8.18 -0.56 18.97
N ARG A 59 -7.27 0.41 19.12
CA ARG A 59 -6.13 0.28 20.03
C ARG A 59 -6.56 0.21 21.49
N GLU A 60 -7.47 1.09 21.93
CA GLU A 60 -7.99 1.13 23.30
C GLU A 60 -8.76 -0.14 23.70
N HIS A 61 -9.30 -0.86 22.72
CA HIS A 61 -9.99 -2.13 22.92
C HIS A 61 -9.08 -3.37 22.69
N ASP A 62 -7.76 -3.18 22.63
CA ASP A 62 -6.77 -4.25 22.44
C ASP A 62 -7.02 -5.14 21.21
N CYS A 63 -7.51 -4.54 20.11
CA CYS A 63 -7.87 -5.28 18.90
C CYS A 63 -6.66 -5.68 18.04
N PHE A 64 -5.47 -5.15 18.32
CA PHE A 64 -4.26 -5.38 17.51
C PHE A 64 -3.36 -6.45 18.12
N PHE A 65 -2.95 -7.43 17.32
CA PHE A 65 -2.12 -8.55 17.78
C PHE A 65 -0.87 -8.69 16.91
N GLN A 66 0.26 -9.06 17.54
CA GLN A 66 1.43 -9.50 16.77
C GLN A 66 1.16 -10.90 16.21
N ASP A 67 1.35 -11.05 14.91
CA ASP A 67 1.11 -12.33 14.25
C ASP A 67 2.30 -13.26 14.49
N LEU A 68 2.03 -14.50 14.88
CA LEU A 68 3.04 -15.57 14.92
C LEU A 68 3.15 -16.17 13.51
N VAL A 69 4.17 -15.77 12.76
CA VAL A 69 4.38 -16.16 11.37
C VAL A 69 5.52 -17.15 11.23
N ARG A 70 5.49 -17.99 10.18
CA ARG A 70 6.54 -18.97 9.90
C ARG A 70 7.34 -18.59 8.66
N ILE A 71 8.62 -18.25 8.86
CA ILE A 71 9.55 -17.91 7.77
C ILE A 71 10.68 -18.93 7.77
N LYS A 72 10.84 -19.65 6.65
CA LYS A 72 11.90 -20.67 6.46
C LYS A 72 11.95 -21.72 7.59
N GLY A 73 10.78 -22.15 8.06
CA GLY A 73 10.64 -23.18 9.10
C GLY A 73 10.87 -22.70 10.53
N LYS A 74 11.05 -21.39 10.75
CA LYS A 74 11.16 -20.80 12.08
C LYS A 74 9.96 -19.88 12.35
N ASP A 75 9.50 -19.89 13.59
CA ASP A 75 8.38 -19.08 14.05
C ASP A 75 8.88 -17.74 14.59
N PHE A 76 8.23 -16.65 14.21
CA PHE A 76 8.58 -15.28 14.60
C PHE A 76 7.32 -14.47 14.87
N PHE A 77 7.36 -13.61 15.88
CA PHE A 77 6.35 -12.55 16.02
C PHE A 77 6.69 -11.40 15.09
N THR A 78 5.66 -10.83 14.47
CA THR A 78 5.83 -9.61 13.68
C THR A 78 6.04 -8.41 14.61
N PRO A 79 6.99 -7.50 14.32
CA PRO A 79 7.17 -6.29 15.13
C PRO A 79 5.90 -5.42 15.19
N VAL A 80 5.17 -5.41 14.07
CA VAL A 80 3.91 -4.69 13.91
C VAL A 80 2.75 -5.53 14.44
N SER A 81 1.84 -4.91 15.18
CA SER A 81 0.57 -5.50 15.58
C SER A 81 -0.50 -5.20 14.53
N ARG A 82 -1.39 -6.17 14.27
CA ARG A 82 -2.34 -6.11 13.17
C ARG A 82 -3.75 -6.53 13.56
N ILE A 83 -4.69 -6.06 12.76
CA ILE A 83 -6.07 -6.56 12.70
C ILE A 83 -6.53 -6.56 11.23
N LEU A 84 -7.19 -7.63 10.82
CA LEU A 84 -7.83 -7.71 9.51
C LEU A 84 -9.29 -7.28 9.64
N ILE A 85 -9.71 -6.26 8.90
CA ILE A 85 -11.10 -5.78 8.84
C ILE A 85 -11.57 -5.87 7.40
N GLY A 86 -12.81 -6.30 7.14
CA GLY A 86 -13.28 -6.45 5.77
C GLY A 86 -14.66 -7.06 5.63
N ASN A 87 -14.96 -7.55 4.43
CA ASN A 87 -16.22 -8.19 4.11
C ASN A 87 -16.46 -9.43 5.01
N PRO A 88 -17.71 -9.65 5.47
CA PRO A 88 -18.06 -10.83 6.25
C PRO A 88 -17.64 -12.15 5.57
N GLY A 89 -16.92 -13.00 6.32
CA GLY A 89 -16.45 -14.31 5.84
C GLY A 89 -15.19 -14.27 4.98
N CYS A 90 -14.62 -13.10 4.70
CA CYS A 90 -13.35 -13.00 3.99
C CYS A 90 -12.16 -13.36 4.90
N THR A 91 -11.09 -13.80 4.25
CA THR A 91 -9.82 -14.10 4.92
C THR A 91 -8.67 -13.64 4.05
N TYR A 92 -7.55 -13.28 4.66
CA TYR A 92 -6.33 -12.92 3.97
C TYR A 92 -5.21 -13.82 4.48
N LYS A 93 -4.43 -14.41 3.56
CA LYS A 93 -3.29 -15.26 3.92
C LYS A 93 -2.01 -14.51 3.62
N TYR A 94 -1.07 -14.51 4.55
CA TYR A 94 0.27 -14.01 4.31
C TYR A 94 1.27 -14.73 5.22
N LEU A 95 2.49 -15.00 4.76
CA LEU A 95 3.53 -15.69 5.54
C LEU A 95 3.04 -17.00 6.19
N ASN A 96 2.23 -17.75 5.42
CA ASN A 96 1.55 -18.98 5.84
C ASN A 96 0.55 -18.85 7.00
N THR A 97 0.16 -17.64 7.37
CA THR A 97 -0.84 -17.35 8.40
C THR A 97 -2.12 -16.88 7.74
N ARG A 98 -3.27 -17.48 8.07
CA ARG A 98 -4.58 -17.03 7.58
C ARG A 98 -5.24 -16.16 8.64
N LEU A 99 -5.41 -14.89 8.32
CA LEU A 99 -6.15 -13.92 9.11
C LEU A 99 -7.63 -13.95 8.72
N PHE A 100 -8.50 -13.75 9.71
CA PHE A 100 -9.95 -13.71 9.54
C PHE A 100 -10.43 -12.29 9.79
N THR A 101 -11.34 -11.80 8.94
CA THR A 101 -11.86 -10.44 9.06
C THR A 101 -12.69 -10.30 10.33
N VAL A 102 -12.41 -9.26 11.12
CA VAL A 102 -13.46 -8.59 11.89
C VAL A 102 -14.35 -7.88 10.86
N PRO A 103 -15.63 -8.28 10.72
CA PRO A 103 -16.44 -7.82 9.61
C PRO A 103 -16.82 -6.34 9.80
N TRP A 104 -16.72 -5.54 8.75
CA TRP A 104 -17.33 -4.20 8.73
C TRP A 104 -18.83 -4.27 8.42
N PRO A 105 -19.62 -3.22 8.70
CA PRO A 105 -21.04 -3.19 8.34
C PRO A 105 -21.24 -3.41 6.83
N THR A 106 -22.07 -4.38 6.46
CA THR A 106 -22.39 -4.71 5.06
C THR A 106 -23.89 -4.92 4.92
N GLU A 107 -24.48 -4.38 3.85
CA GLU A 107 -25.91 -4.52 3.59
C GLU A 107 -26.33 -6.00 3.55
N GLY A 108 -27.46 -6.31 4.18
CA GLY A 108 -27.98 -7.68 4.27
C GLY A 108 -27.26 -8.59 5.28
N CYS A 109 -26.25 -8.09 6.00
CA CYS A 109 -25.54 -8.85 7.03
C CYS A 109 -25.82 -8.29 8.44
N GLU A 110 -26.37 -9.12 9.34
CA GLU A 110 -26.50 -8.77 10.76
C GLU A 110 -25.21 -9.16 11.51
N ILE A 111 -24.43 -8.16 11.91
CA ILE A 111 -23.15 -8.36 12.59
C ILE A 111 -23.29 -7.97 14.07
N LYS A 112 -22.89 -8.88 14.96
CA LYS A 112 -22.85 -8.64 16.40
C LYS A 112 -21.43 -8.28 16.81
N TYR A 113 -21.25 -7.05 17.28
CA TYR A 113 -19.99 -6.56 17.80
C TYR A 113 -19.95 -6.68 19.33
N CYS A 114 -18.76 -6.91 19.88
CA CYS A 114 -18.56 -6.94 21.34
C CYS A 114 -18.74 -5.56 21.99
N SER A 115 -18.67 -4.48 21.20
CA SER A 115 -18.75 -3.10 21.65
C SER A 115 -19.30 -2.21 20.52
N PRO A 116 -20.23 -1.27 20.80
CA PRO A 116 -20.70 -0.28 19.84
C PRO A 116 -19.55 0.56 19.23
N GLN A 117 -18.50 0.82 20.01
CA GLN A 117 -17.34 1.60 19.58
C GLN A 117 -16.53 0.85 18.52
N ILE A 118 -16.40 -0.48 18.64
CA ILE A 118 -15.75 -1.31 17.60
C ILE A 118 -16.58 -1.30 16.31
N HIS A 119 -17.90 -1.33 16.41
CA HIS A 119 -18.78 -1.16 15.24
C HIS A 119 -18.51 0.17 14.54
N ASP A 120 -18.44 1.28 15.30
CA ASP A 120 -18.21 2.60 14.73
C ASP A 120 -16.82 2.73 14.09
N ALA A 121 -15.79 2.12 14.68
CA ALA A 121 -14.46 2.02 14.07
C ALA A 121 -14.49 1.23 12.75
N CYS A 122 -15.16 0.07 12.70
CA CYS A 122 -15.32 -0.69 11.47
C CYS A 122 -16.13 0.08 10.41
N LYS A 123 -17.12 0.85 10.83
CA LYS A 123 -17.91 1.75 9.99
C LYS A 123 -17.07 2.89 9.41
N ALA A 124 -16.13 3.44 10.16
CA ALA A 124 -15.19 4.44 9.64
C ALA A 124 -14.26 3.83 8.57
N LEU A 125 -13.84 2.58 8.76
CA LEU A 125 -12.94 1.90 7.82
C LEU A 125 -13.60 1.53 6.49
N ILE A 126 -14.88 1.15 6.48
CA ILE A 126 -15.60 0.98 5.20
C ILE A 126 -15.77 2.32 4.46
N LYS A 127 -16.01 3.44 5.16
CA LYS A 127 -16.02 4.77 4.53
C LYS A 127 -14.67 5.14 3.91
N LEU A 128 -13.57 4.81 4.59
CA LEU A 128 -12.23 4.99 4.05
C LEU A 128 -12.01 4.10 2.82
N ASN A 129 -12.46 2.85 2.88
CA ASN A 129 -12.39 1.90 1.78
C ASN A 129 -13.10 2.45 0.52
N ASP A 130 -14.31 3.00 0.68
CA ASP A 130 -15.08 3.63 -0.40
C ASP A 130 -14.34 4.83 -1.00
N TYR A 131 -13.79 5.71 -0.16
CA TYR A 131 -13.01 6.86 -0.61
C TYR A 131 -11.76 6.43 -1.39
N LEU A 132 -10.98 5.47 -0.86
CA LEU A 132 -9.77 4.98 -1.51
C LEU A 132 -10.08 4.21 -2.79
N HIS A 133 -11.21 3.51 -2.86
CA HIS A 133 -11.70 2.89 -4.09
C HIS A 133 -11.91 3.96 -5.18
N ILE A 134 -12.65 5.03 -4.86
CA ILE A 134 -12.91 6.13 -5.79
C ILE A 134 -11.61 6.77 -6.28
N GLU A 135 -10.67 7.05 -5.36
CA GLU A 135 -9.38 7.64 -5.72
C GLU A 135 -8.53 6.71 -6.59
N ALA A 136 -8.55 5.40 -6.34
CA ALA A 136 -7.85 4.42 -7.14
C ALA A 136 -8.45 4.28 -8.56
N VAL A 137 -9.78 4.32 -8.68
CA VAL A 137 -10.49 4.36 -9.96
C VAL A 137 -10.06 5.57 -10.77
N LYS A 138 -10.06 6.78 -10.18
CA LYS A 138 -9.61 8.01 -10.84
C LYS A 138 -8.15 7.93 -11.28
N ALA A 139 -7.28 7.41 -10.40
CA ALA A 139 -5.86 7.25 -10.68
C ALA A 139 -5.60 6.34 -11.88
N LEU A 140 -6.24 5.17 -11.92
CA LEU A 140 -6.11 4.23 -13.03
C LEU A 140 -6.68 4.78 -14.34
N GLN A 141 -7.80 5.50 -14.30
CA GLN A 141 -8.35 6.19 -15.47
C GLN A 141 -7.38 7.26 -16.01
N GLY A 142 -6.75 8.02 -15.11
CA GLY A 142 -5.73 9.00 -15.47
C GLY A 142 -4.53 8.37 -16.16
N GLN A 143 -4.08 7.21 -15.67
CA GLN A 143 -2.96 6.47 -16.27
C GLN A 143 -3.32 5.94 -17.67
N ASN A 144 -4.49 5.31 -17.82
CA ASN A 144 -4.93 4.77 -19.12
C ASN A 144 -5.04 5.86 -20.19
N LEU A 145 -5.44 7.09 -19.81
CA LEU A 145 -5.50 8.22 -20.73
C LEU A 145 -4.12 8.70 -21.18
N LEU A 146 -3.13 8.71 -20.29
CA LEU A 146 -1.75 9.06 -20.61
C LEU A 146 -1.14 8.01 -21.54
N ASP A 147 -1.27 6.73 -21.20
CA ASP A 147 -0.75 5.63 -22.01
C ASP A 147 -1.35 5.63 -23.43
N THR A 148 -2.64 5.98 -23.57
CA THR A 148 -3.30 6.08 -24.88
C THR A 148 -2.84 7.30 -25.68
N LYS A 149 -2.49 8.42 -25.03
CA LYS A 149 -1.97 9.61 -25.70
C LYS A 149 -0.54 9.38 -26.19
N ASP A 150 0.32 8.77 -25.36
CA ASP A 150 1.70 8.44 -25.74
C ASP A 150 1.74 7.46 -26.94
N LEU A 151 0.81 6.51 -27.00
CA LEU A 151 0.68 5.60 -28.14
C LEU A 151 0.24 6.32 -29.42
N LYS A 152 -0.69 7.28 -29.31
CA LYS A 152 -1.16 8.08 -30.45
C LYS A 152 -0.08 9.03 -30.98
N ASP A 153 0.67 9.68 -30.08
CA ASP A 153 1.77 10.58 -30.45
C ASP A 153 2.92 9.81 -31.10
N THR A 154 3.20 8.57 -30.65
CA THR A 154 4.18 7.69 -31.30
C THR A 154 3.70 7.23 -32.70
N THR A 155 2.41 6.91 -32.88
CA THR A 155 1.86 6.54 -34.20
C THR A 155 1.70 7.71 -35.17
N ALA A 156 1.68 8.96 -34.69
CA ALA A 156 1.62 10.15 -35.53
C ALA A 156 2.97 10.44 -36.20
N ILE A 157 4.09 10.12 -35.55
CA ILE A 157 5.45 10.28 -36.09
C ILE A 157 5.74 9.24 -37.19
N ASP A 158 5.15 8.04 -37.08
CA ASP A 158 5.39 6.95 -38.04
C ASP A 158 4.49 7.01 -39.30
N ARG A 159 3.47 7.88 -39.29
CA ARG A 159 2.50 8.02 -40.39
C ARG A 159 2.93 8.98 -41.50
N GLU A 160 4.00 9.76 -41.31
CA GLU A 160 4.52 10.68 -42.33
C GLU A 160 5.54 10.06 -43.29
N GLN A 161 5.93 8.78 -43.14
CA GLN A 161 6.93 8.16 -44.02
C GLN A 161 6.48 6.97 -44.89
N ASN A 162 5.19 6.62 -44.91
CA ASN A 162 4.74 5.47 -45.73
C ASN A 162 3.52 5.77 -46.61
N LEU A 163 3.65 6.76 -47.50
CA LEU A 163 2.73 6.97 -48.63
C LEU A 163 3.38 6.59 -49.97
N ALA A 164 3.81 5.33 -50.07
CA ALA A 164 4.05 4.59 -51.32
C ALA A 164 4.23 3.13 -50.88
N THR A 165 3.37 2.15 -51.19
CA THR A 165 3.14 1.62 -52.52
C THR A 165 2.02 0.56 -52.44
N SER A 166 1.15 0.56 -53.47
CA SER A 166 0.40 -0.59 -54.03
C SER A 166 -0.65 -1.36 -53.23
N LEU A 167 -1.86 -1.29 -53.80
CA LEU A 167 -3.02 -2.18 -53.71
C LEU A 167 -2.75 -3.63 -54.20
N THR A 168 -3.76 -4.49 -54.01
CA THR A 168 -3.98 -5.89 -54.48
C THR A 168 -3.27 -6.97 -53.63
N GLU A 169 -3.87 -8.05 -53.08
CA GLU A 169 -4.89 -9.00 -53.57
C GLU A 169 -5.68 -9.70 -52.42
N LYS A 170 -6.83 -10.28 -52.79
CA LYS A 170 -7.67 -11.19 -51.98
C LYS A 170 -7.00 -12.56 -51.80
N GLY A 171 -7.13 -13.15 -50.61
CA GLY A 171 -6.85 -14.58 -50.36
C GLY A 171 -7.49 -15.08 -49.08
N SER A 172 -8.13 -16.25 -49.16
CA SER A 172 -9.03 -16.91 -48.20
C SER A 172 -8.38 -18.02 -47.37
N PHE A 173 -9.04 -18.43 -46.27
CA PHE A 173 -8.82 -19.60 -45.38
C PHE A 173 -7.65 -19.43 -44.37
N SER A 174 -7.65 -19.96 -43.13
CA SER A 174 -8.47 -20.98 -42.46
C SER A 174 -8.57 -20.70 -40.95
N LYS A 175 -9.59 -21.27 -40.32
CA LYS A 175 -9.93 -21.22 -38.90
C LYS A 175 -9.08 -22.25 -38.16
N ASP A 176 -8.41 -21.88 -37.07
CA ASP A 176 -8.04 -22.82 -36.01
C ASP A 176 -8.01 -22.15 -34.64
N GLN A 177 -8.43 -22.93 -33.66
CA GLN A 177 -8.93 -22.55 -32.34
C GLN A 177 -7.83 -22.03 -31.40
N SER A 178 -8.07 -20.93 -30.69
CA SER A 178 -7.60 -20.77 -29.31
C SER A 178 -8.21 -19.52 -28.64
N SER A 179 -8.90 -19.78 -27.52
CA SER A 179 -9.36 -18.84 -26.50
C SER A 179 -10.25 -17.68 -26.95
N CYS A 180 -11.54 -17.81 -26.60
CA CYS A 180 -12.53 -16.75 -26.60
C CYS A 180 -12.14 -15.68 -25.56
N TYR A 181 -11.16 -14.84 -25.86
CA TYR A 181 -11.00 -13.58 -25.14
C TYR A 181 -12.11 -12.65 -25.62
N ILE A 182 -13.24 -12.68 -24.91
CA ILE A 182 -14.13 -11.53 -24.89
C ILE A 182 -13.25 -10.36 -24.44
N PRO A 183 -13.16 -9.23 -25.18
CA PRO A 183 -12.48 -8.05 -24.70
C PRO A 183 -13.15 -7.67 -23.39
N GLU A 184 -12.44 -7.83 -22.28
CA GLU A 184 -12.93 -7.43 -20.97
C GLU A 184 -13.27 -5.94 -21.10
N ASN A 185 -14.53 -5.58 -20.84
CA ASN A 185 -14.92 -4.18 -20.86
C ASN A 185 -14.01 -3.43 -19.86
N ASP A 186 -13.39 -2.33 -20.28
CA ASP A 186 -12.45 -1.54 -19.47
C ASP A 186 -13.02 -1.24 -18.07
N TYR A 187 -14.34 -1.05 -17.98
CA TYR A 187 -15.06 -0.84 -16.72
C TYR A 187 -14.99 -2.05 -15.77
N THR A 188 -15.20 -3.28 -16.28
CA THR A 188 -15.15 -4.51 -15.48
C THR A 188 -13.73 -4.76 -14.99
N SER A 189 -12.73 -4.52 -15.85
CA SER A 189 -11.32 -4.64 -15.50
C SER A 189 -10.91 -3.63 -14.41
N LEU A 190 -11.38 -2.39 -14.52
CA LEU A 190 -11.12 -1.34 -13.53
C LEU A 190 -11.74 -1.66 -12.17
N ASN A 191 -12.99 -2.14 -12.17
CA ASN A 191 -13.70 -2.50 -10.96
C ASN A 191 -13.02 -3.69 -10.25
N ASN A 192 -12.61 -4.73 -11.00
CA ASN A 192 -11.89 -5.88 -10.46
C ASN A 192 -10.58 -5.49 -9.78
N ARG A 193 -9.89 -4.46 -10.30
CA ARG A 193 -8.60 -4.02 -9.77
C ARG A 193 -8.71 -3.12 -8.54
N THR A 194 -9.86 -2.50 -8.31
CA THR A 194 -10.07 -1.48 -7.26
C THR A 194 -11.12 -1.88 -6.21
N SER A 195 -11.81 -3.01 -6.39
CA SER A 195 -12.80 -3.52 -5.44
C SER A 195 -12.13 -4.11 -4.20
N TYR A 196 -11.75 -3.25 -3.26
CA TYR A 196 -11.15 -3.64 -1.99
C TYR A 196 -12.18 -4.33 -1.09
N ASN A 197 -11.91 -5.58 -0.73
CA ASN A 197 -12.80 -6.41 0.10
C ASN A 197 -12.32 -6.53 1.56
N LEU A 198 -11.15 -6.00 1.88
CA LEU A 198 -10.56 -5.99 3.21
C LEU A 198 -9.47 -4.93 3.32
N THR A 199 -9.07 -4.66 4.56
CA THR A 199 -7.93 -3.84 4.94
C THR A 199 -7.17 -4.52 6.09
N LEU A 200 -5.84 -4.54 5.98
CA LEU A 200 -4.95 -5.03 7.03
C LEU A 200 -4.37 -3.83 7.76
N LEU A 201 -4.91 -3.51 8.92
CA LEU A 201 -4.43 -2.39 9.73
C LEU A 201 -3.14 -2.78 10.45
N ASN A 202 -2.25 -1.81 10.55
CA ASN A 202 -0.93 -1.96 11.16
C ASN A 202 -0.76 -0.90 12.26
N TYR A 203 -0.29 -1.33 13.42
CA TYR A 203 0.08 -0.45 14.53
C TYR A 203 1.46 -0.86 15.06
N MET A 204 2.30 0.13 15.35
CA MET A 204 3.57 -0.05 16.01
C MET A 204 3.92 1.22 16.78
N ASP A 205 4.31 1.06 18.04
CA ASP A 205 4.96 2.09 18.84
C ASP A 205 6.48 1.81 18.82
N PRO A 206 7.31 2.63 18.15
CA PRO A 206 8.75 2.43 18.09
C PRO A 206 9.42 2.41 19.47
N LEU A 207 8.90 3.16 20.44
CA LEU A 207 9.45 3.22 21.81
C LEU A 207 9.22 1.91 22.56
N GLN A 208 8.12 1.21 22.25
CA GLN A 208 7.80 -0.10 22.81
C GLN A 208 8.32 -1.27 21.96
N MET A 209 8.97 -0.99 20.81
CA MET A 209 9.45 -2.00 19.87
C MET A 209 10.95 -1.83 19.55
N PRO A 210 11.86 -2.10 20.51
CA PRO A 210 13.30 -1.79 20.35
C PRO A 210 14.03 -2.71 19.35
N TYR A 211 13.42 -3.82 18.93
CA TYR A 211 14.10 -4.86 18.14
C TYR A 211 13.85 -4.74 16.63
N LEU A 212 14.05 -3.55 16.07
CA LEU A 212 13.89 -3.31 14.64
C LEU A 212 15.16 -3.70 13.86
N LYS A 213 14.96 -4.24 12.66
CA LYS A 213 16.07 -4.58 11.75
C LYS A 213 16.46 -3.34 10.98
N GLN A 214 17.76 -3.14 10.80
CA GLN A 214 18.29 -2.14 9.87
C GLN A 214 18.03 -2.55 8.42
N GLU A 215 17.68 -1.59 7.58
CA GLU A 215 17.55 -1.77 6.14
C GLU A 215 18.92 -2.13 5.53
N PRO A 216 19.01 -3.26 4.80
CA PRO A 216 20.29 -3.88 4.52
C PRO A 216 21.00 -3.41 3.23
N TYR A 217 20.37 -2.61 2.36
CA TYR A 217 20.94 -2.27 1.04
C TYR A 217 21.26 -0.79 0.86
N PHE A 218 20.36 0.09 1.29
CA PHE A 218 20.35 1.51 0.97
C PHE A 218 20.62 2.41 2.18
N GLY A 219 20.55 1.87 3.40
CA GLY A 219 20.74 2.65 4.62
C GLY A 219 19.54 3.48 5.03
N MET A 220 18.33 3.03 4.70
CA MET A 220 17.08 3.72 5.05
C MET A 220 16.73 3.65 6.55
N GLY A 221 17.60 3.09 7.40
CA GLY A 221 17.42 3.03 8.85
C GLY A 221 16.61 1.83 9.32
N ASN A 222 15.88 2.00 10.43
CA ASN A 222 15.07 0.94 11.04
C ASN A 222 13.86 0.58 10.18
N MET A 223 13.59 -0.72 10.02
CA MET A 223 12.43 -1.23 9.30
C MET A 223 11.37 -1.80 10.25
N ALA A 224 10.18 -1.21 10.25
CA ALA A 224 8.99 -1.80 10.86
C ALA A 224 8.57 -3.10 10.14
N VAL A 225 8.65 -3.08 8.80
CA VAL A 225 8.41 -4.22 7.92
C VAL A 225 9.56 -4.31 6.93
N SER A 226 10.18 -5.48 6.81
CA SER A 226 11.27 -5.70 5.86
C SER A 226 10.77 -5.78 4.40
N TRP A 227 11.68 -5.65 3.44
CA TRP A 227 11.40 -5.79 2.00
C TRP A 227 10.57 -7.04 1.64
N HIS A 228 9.38 -6.83 1.09
CA HIS A 228 8.43 -7.88 0.67
C HIS A 228 7.59 -7.44 -0.53
N HIS A 229 6.87 -8.41 -1.09
CA HIS A 229 5.71 -8.16 -1.95
C HIS A 229 4.48 -8.64 -1.20
N ASP A 230 3.36 -7.98 -1.39
CA ASP A 230 2.08 -8.44 -0.85
C ASP A 230 1.69 -9.79 -1.47
N GLU A 231 1.21 -10.70 -0.63
CA GLU A 231 0.85 -12.06 -1.02
C GLU A 231 -0.67 -12.17 -1.20
N ASN A 232 -1.14 -13.17 -1.97
CA ASN A 232 -2.57 -13.48 -2.10
C ASN A 232 -3.46 -12.30 -2.56
N LEU A 233 -2.90 -11.38 -3.33
CA LEU A 233 -3.65 -10.33 -4.03
C LEU A 233 -4.21 -10.85 -5.36
N VAL A 234 -5.31 -10.23 -5.80
CA VAL A 234 -5.82 -10.43 -7.16
C VAL A 234 -4.79 -9.90 -8.15
N GLU A 235 -4.61 -10.60 -9.27
CA GLU A 235 -3.62 -10.19 -10.26
C GLU A 235 -3.87 -8.75 -10.73
N ARG A 236 -2.82 -7.91 -10.67
CA ARG A 236 -2.82 -6.49 -11.05
C ARG A 236 -3.81 -5.61 -10.26
N SER A 237 -4.39 -6.09 -9.15
CA SER A 237 -5.17 -5.22 -8.27
C SER A 237 -4.31 -4.12 -7.67
N THR A 238 -4.94 -3.01 -7.29
CA THR A 238 -4.27 -1.93 -6.58
C THR A 238 -4.22 -2.22 -5.09
N VAL A 239 -3.29 -1.53 -4.41
CA VAL A 239 -3.23 -1.44 -2.94
C VAL A 239 -3.25 0.04 -2.60
N ALA A 240 -4.13 0.44 -1.69
CA ALA A 240 -4.22 1.81 -1.20
C ALA A 240 -3.89 1.84 0.29
N VAL A 241 -3.03 2.78 0.70
CA VAL A 241 -2.55 2.88 2.07
C VAL A 241 -2.85 4.27 2.61
N TYR A 242 -3.59 4.33 3.70
CA TYR A 242 -3.73 5.51 4.53
C TYR A 242 -2.73 5.42 5.68
N SER A 243 -1.80 6.37 5.75
CA SER A 243 -0.77 6.42 6.81
C SER A 243 -1.14 7.45 7.86
N TYR A 244 -1.05 7.08 9.13
CA TYR A 244 -1.29 7.96 10.27
C TYR A 244 -0.15 7.81 11.27
N SER A 245 0.58 8.91 11.47
CA SER A 245 1.61 9.03 12.50
C SER A 245 1.02 9.80 13.67
N CYS A 246 1.03 9.21 14.86
CA CYS A 246 0.64 9.93 16.07
C CYS A 246 1.77 10.88 16.48
N GLU A 247 1.46 12.16 16.65
CA GLU A 247 2.28 13.05 17.46
C GLU A 247 1.92 12.81 18.92
N GLU A 248 2.87 12.44 19.77
CA GLU A 248 2.60 12.40 21.20
C GLU A 248 2.32 13.84 21.66
N GLY A 249 1.06 14.16 21.95
CA GLY A 249 0.76 15.23 22.90
C GLY A 249 1.43 14.87 24.24
N PRO A 250 1.96 15.84 25.00
CA PRO A 250 2.74 15.53 26.20
C PRO A 250 1.92 14.66 27.14
N ARG A 251 2.37 13.41 27.35
CA ARG A 251 1.88 12.62 28.48
C ARG A 251 2.18 13.45 29.71
N ALA A 252 1.15 13.86 30.44
CA ALA A 252 1.31 14.43 31.77
C ALA A 252 1.89 13.32 32.67
N ALA A 253 3.21 13.17 32.64
CA ALA A 253 3.95 12.44 33.66
C ALA A 253 4.03 13.33 34.90
N PRO A 254 3.90 12.77 36.12
CA PRO A 254 4.06 13.53 37.34
C PRO A 254 5.50 14.05 37.42
N GLU A 255 5.63 15.33 37.78
CA GLU A 255 6.88 16.06 37.93
C GLU A 255 7.92 15.24 38.73
N GLN A 256 8.96 14.79 38.03
CA GLN A 256 10.24 14.48 38.66
C GLN A 256 11.32 15.20 37.85
N GLU A 257 11.96 16.16 38.53
CA GLU A 257 13.06 16.97 38.04
C GLU A 257 14.23 16.08 37.58
N LEU A 258 14.57 16.13 36.29
CA LEU A 258 15.89 15.73 35.81
C LEU A 258 16.43 16.75 34.80
N GLN A 259 17.71 17.04 34.97
CA GLN A 259 18.49 18.11 34.35
C GLN A 259 18.65 17.95 32.83
N PRO A 260 18.89 19.04 32.09
CA PRO A 260 19.00 18.99 30.63
C PRO A 260 20.37 18.44 30.20
N GLU A 261 20.38 17.22 29.68
CA GLU A 261 21.45 16.71 28.81
C GLU A 261 21.21 17.26 27.39
N GLU A 262 22.21 17.96 26.85
CA GLU A 262 22.25 18.40 25.45
C GLU A 262 22.37 17.17 24.53
N SER A 263 21.26 16.72 23.95
CA SER A 263 21.28 15.70 22.89
C SER A 263 21.13 16.32 21.51
N SER A 264 22.10 16.00 20.67
CA SER A 264 22.24 16.23 19.23
C SER A 264 20.94 16.25 18.42
N SER A 265 20.83 17.26 17.55
CA SER A 265 19.90 17.41 16.41
C SER A 265 18.64 16.54 16.44
N ASN A 266 17.53 17.13 16.87
CA ASN A 266 16.17 16.62 16.64
C ASN A 266 15.88 16.58 15.13
N GLN A 267 16.35 15.53 14.46
CA GLN A 267 15.80 15.13 13.18
C GLN A 267 14.60 14.27 13.52
N GLU A 268 13.39 14.81 13.35
CA GLU A 268 12.16 14.07 13.57
C GLU A 268 12.24 12.72 12.84
N GLU A 269 12.12 11.62 13.57
CA GLU A 269 12.09 10.29 12.98
C GLU A 269 10.77 10.12 12.23
N ILE A 270 10.78 10.45 10.94
CA ILE A 270 9.60 10.39 10.08
C ILE A 270 9.43 8.97 9.52
N TRP A 271 8.20 8.46 9.56
CA TRP A 271 7.83 7.21 8.90
C TRP A 271 7.99 7.30 7.38
N GLY A 272 8.77 6.39 6.81
CA GLY A 272 8.99 6.27 5.36
C GLY A 272 8.46 4.95 4.79
N MET A 273 8.06 4.97 3.51
CA MET A 273 7.80 3.77 2.71
C MET A 273 8.86 3.66 1.62
N GLY A 274 9.76 2.68 1.75
CA GLY A 274 10.79 2.39 0.77
C GLY A 274 10.26 1.57 -0.41
N LEU A 275 10.82 1.80 -1.60
CA LEU A 275 10.58 1.01 -2.81
C LEU A 275 11.92 0.61 -3.43
N GLN A 276 11.97 -0.58 -4.01
CA GLN A 276 13.13 -1.13 -4.71
C GLN A 276 12.73 -1.50 -6.13
#